data_AF-A0A2S9FLS3-F1
#
_entry.id   AF-A0A2S9FLS3-F1
#
_cell.length_a   1.000
_cell.length_b   1.000
_cell.length_c   1.000
_cell.angle_alpha   90.00
_cell.angle_beta   90.00
_cell.angle_gamma   90.00
#
_symmetry.space_group_name_H-M   'P 1'
#
loop_
_entity.id
_entity.type
_entity.pdbx_description
1 polymer ?
#
loop_
_entity_poly.entity_id
_entity_poly.type
_entity_poly.pdbx_seq_one_letter_code
_entity_poly.pdbx_strand_id
1 'polypeptide(L)'
;GGAAGTSLAQYYASRGLSAQALATAYAGVVNTYKLNRIDFDIEGAAAADPASIALNSQALKLLQQQKPDLEIWYTLPVLPTGLTADGINVVRSALTAGVKLDGVNVMAMDYGESAAPTSGPNAKTMGAYAIAAAESTYAQMATLFSQYGQT
;
A
#
# COMPACT_ATOMS: atom_id res chain seq x y z
N GLY A 1 -6.89 4.69 10.13
CA GLY A 1 -5.73 4.71 9.22
C GLY A 1 -4.49 5.12 9.98
N GLY A 2 -3.32 5.02 9.35
CA GLY A 2 -2.03 5.20 10.01
C GLY A 2 -1.65 3.99 10.89
N ALA A 3 -0.37 3.89 11.25
CA ALA A 3 0.21 2.75 11.99
C ALA A 3 -0.58 2.25 13.21
N ALA A 4 -1.25 3.14 13.96
CA ALA A 4 -2.01 2.80 15.17
C ALA A 4 -3.53 2.78 14.99
N GLY A 5 -4.06 3.20 13.83
CA GLY A 5 -5.49 3.33 13.61
C GLY A 5 -6.08 2.13 12.86
N THR A 6 -7.33 1.77 13.17
CA THR A 6 -8.06 0.78 12.37
C THR A 6 -8.35 1.34 10.97
N SER A 7 -8.00 0.59 9.91
CA SER A 7 -8.34 0.97 8.54
C SER A 7 -9.83 0.71 8.28
N LEU A 8 -10.41 1.39 7.28
CA LEU A 8 -11.80 1.13 6.90
C LEU A 8 -11.96 -0.32 6.43
N ALA A 9 -10.98 -0.86 5.71
CA ALA A 9 -10.98 -2.27 5.31
C ALA A 9 -11.00 -3.23 6.52
N GLN A 10 -10.18 -2.98 7.55
CA GLN A 10 -10.21 -3.78 8.79
C GLN A 10 -11.56 -3.68 9.52
N TYR A 11 -12.12 -2.47 9.61
CA TYR A 11 -13.43 -2.25 10.23
C TYR A 11 -14.53 -3.03 9.51
N TYR A 12 -14.51 -3.05 8.17
CA TYR A 12 -15.48 -3.76 7.34
C TYR A 12 -15.28 -5.29 7.43
N ALA A 13 -14.04 -5.75 7.33
CA ALA A 13 -13.69 -7.17 7.45
C ALA A 13 -14.13 -7.75 8.80
N SER A 14 -13.82 -7.06 9.90
CA SER A 14 -14.20 -7.50 11.26
C SER A 14 -15.72 -7.55 11.50
N ARG A 15 -16.52 -6.91 10.65
CA ARG A 15 -18.00 -6.93 10.72
C ARG A 15 -18.66 -7.79 9.64
N GLY A 16 -17.87 -8.49 8.83
CA GLY A 16 -18.40 -9.29 7.71
C GLY A 16 -19.10 -8.45 6.64
N LEU A 17 -18.73 -7.16 6.50
CA LEU A 17 -19.26 -6.30 5.45
C LEU A 17 -18.58 -6.60 4.11
N SER A 18 -19.29 -6.35 3.02
CA SER A 18 -18.85 -6.74 1.67
C SER A 18 -17.88 -5.74 1.03
N ALA A 19 -17.14 -6.22 0.02
CA ALA A 19 -16.30 -5.37 -0.82
C ALA A 19 -17.11 -4.27 -1.53
N GLN A 20 -18.35 -4.55 -1.91
CA GLN A 20 -19.24 -3.55 -2.50
C GLN A 20 -19.59 -2.44 -1.51
N ALA A 21 -19.87 -2.78 -0.24
CA ALA A 21 -20.13 -1.79 0.78
C ALA A 21 -18.90 -0.89 1.04
N LEU A 22 -17.70 -1.49 1.05
CA LEU A 22 -16.45 -0.76 1.19
C LEU A 22 -16.17 0.15 -0.02
N ALA A 23 -16.39 -0.35 -1.24
CA ALA A 23 -16.25 0.43 -2.47
C ALA A 23 -17.20 1.64 -2.50
N THR A 24 -18.45 1.46 -2.07
CA THR A 24 -19.42 2.56 -1.91
C THR A 24 -18.93 3.61 -0.91
N ALA A 25 -18.33 3.18 0.21
CA ALA A 25 -17.78 4.10 1.19
C ALA A 25 -16.60 4.91 0.63
N TYR A 26 -15.66 4.25 -0.06
CA TYR A 26 -14.57 4.94 -0.75
C TYR A 26 -15.07 5.90 -1.82
N ALA A 27 -16.04 5.49 -2.65
CA ALA A 27 -16.67 6.36 -3.66
C ALA A 27 -17.35 7.58 -3.02
N GLY A 28 -17.94 7.41 -1.83
CA GLY A 28 -18.50 8.50 -1.02
C GLY A 28 -17.45 9.56 -0.66
N VAL A 29 -16.27 9.14 -0.19
CA VAL A 29 -15.14 10.04 0.09
C VAL A 29 -14.69 10.75 -1.18
N VAL A 30 -14.46 10.00 -2.26
CA VAL A 30 -14.04 10.54 -3.57
C VAL A 30 -15.02 11.60 -4.08
N ASN A 31 -16.33 11.34 -4.02
CA ASN A 31 -17.35 12.27 -4.46
C ASN A 31 -17.42 13.53 -3.59
N THR A 32 -17.35 13.36 -2.27
CA THR A 32 -17.46 14.45 -1.31
C THR A 32 -16.36 15.48 -1.51
N TYR A 33 -15.13 15.00 -1.72
CA TYR A 33 -13.96 15.86 -1.87
C TYR A 33 -13.55 16.10 -3.33
N LYS A 34 -14.31 15.56 -4.29
CA LYS A 34 -14.03 15.64 -5.75
C LYS A 34 -12.60 15.22 -6.09
N LEU A 35 -12.18 14.09 -5.52
CA LEU A 35 -10.82 13.58 -5.66
C LEU A 35 -10.58 13.02 -7.06
N ASN A 36 -9.40 13.31 -7.61
CA ASN A 36 -8.83 12.63 -8.78
C ASN A 36 -7.75 11.60 -8.39
N ARG A 37 -7.33 11.57 -7.12
CA ARG A 37 -6.40 10.60 -6.56
C ARG A 37 -6.84 10.20 -5.15
N ILE A 38 -6.67 8.92 -4.82
CA ILE A 38 -6.77 8.41 -3.46
C ILE A 38 -5.52 7.60 -3.12
N ASP A 39 -4.99 7.82 -1.92
CA ASP A 39 -3.83 7.10 -1.40
C ASP A 39 -4.24 6.28 -0.18
N PHE A 40 -3.89 5.00 -0.18
CA PHE A 40 -4.14 4.12 0.95
C PHE A 40 -2.84 3.85 1.69
N ASP A 41 -2.76 4.47 2.87
CA ASP A 41 -1.72 4.22 3.84
C ASP A 41 -2.01 2.93 4.62
N ILE A 42 -1.28 1.85 4.29
CA ILE A 42 -1.50 0.51 4.84
C ILE A 42 -0.29 0.12 5.70
N GLU A 43 -0.45 0.28 7.00
CA GLU A 43 0.62 0.17 7.99
C GLU A 43 0.27 -0.77 9.14
N GLY A 44 1.30 -1.06 9.95
CA GLY A 44 1.15 -1.78 11.22
C GLY A 44 0.39 -3.10 11.03
N ALA A 45 -0.58 -3.34 11.91
CA ALA A 45 -1.37 -4.56 11.87
C ALA A 45 -2.23 -4.71 10.61
N ALA A 46 -2.54 -3.62 9.89
CA ALA A 46 -3.34 -3.70 8.66
C ALA A 46 -2.56 -4.34 7.51
N ALA A 47 -1.26 -4.06 7.40
CA ALA A 47 -0.39 -4.66 6.38
C ALA A 47 -0.21 -6.18 6.56
N ALA A 48 -0.39 -6.67 7.79
CA ALA A 48 -0.28 -8.09 8.15
C ALA A 48 -1.65 -8.78 8.33
N ASP A 49 -2.76 -8.17 7.89
CA ASP A 49 -4.12 -8.75 7.98
C ASP A 49 -4.64 -9.15 6.58
N PRO A 50 -4.48 -10.43 6.17
CA PRO A 50 -4.85 -10.89 4.83
C PRO A 50 -6.33 -10.72 4.50
N ALA A 51 -7.22 -10.81 5.50
CA ALA A 51 -8.65 -10.70 5.28
C ALA A 51 -9.02 -9.26 4.89
N SER A 52 -8.47 -8.27 5.61
CA SER A 52 -8.70 -6.86 5.28
C SER A 52 -8.05 -6.48 3.94
N ILE A 53 -6.88 -7.03 3.62
CA ILE A 53 -6.15 -6.76 2.36
C ILE A 53 -6.91 -7.32 1.16
N ALA A 54 -7.43 -8.56 1.26
CA ALA A 54 -8.23 -9.16 0.20
C ALA A 54 -9.53 -8.38 -0.03
N LEU A 55 -10.22 -7.99 1.06
CA LEU A 55 -11.43 -7.17 0.99
C LEU A 55 -11.14 -5.80 0.36
N ASN A 56 -10.04 -5.15 0.75
CA ASN A 56 -9.62 -3.88 0.19
C ASN A 56 -9.39 -3.99 -1.32
N SER A 57 -8.62 -4.98 -1.75
CA SER A 57 -8.29 -5.19 -3.17
C SER A 57 -9.54 -5.41 -4.03
N GLN A 58 -10.51 -6.19 -3.55
CA GLN A 58 -11.80 -6.37 -4.24
C GLN A 58 -12.60 -5.06 -4.29
N ALA A 59 -12.62 -4.29 -3.20
CA ALA A 59 -13.33 -3.02 -3.15
C ALA A 59 -12.69 -1.97 -4.08
N LEU A 60 -11.37 -1.92 -4.19
CA LEU A 60 -10.67 -1.03 -5.10
C LEU A 60 -10.98 -1.35 -6.57
N LYS A 61 -11.08 -2.64 -6.92
CA LYS A 61 -11.48 -3.01 -8.28
C LYS A 61 -12.88 -2.48 -8.62
N LEU A 62 -13.82 -2.62 -7.70
CA LEU A 62 -15.18 -2.09 -7.84
C LEU A 62 -15.20 -0.56 -7.86
N LEU A 63 -14.33 0.09 -7.08
CA LEU A 63 -14.19 1.55 -7.09
C LEU A 63 -13.69 2.04 -8.45
N GLN A 64 -12.71 1.40 -9.06
CA GLN A 64 -12.21 1.77 -10.40
C GLN A 64 -13.28 1.65 -11.49
N GLN A 65 -14.20 0.68 -11.37
CA GLN A 65 -15.34 0.59 -12.30
C GLN A 65 -16.29 1.78 -12.15
N GLN A 66 -16.47 2.30 -10.93
CA GLN A 66 -17.32 3.46 -10.65
C GLN A 66 -16.61 4.79 -10.95
N LYS A 67 -15.28 4.81 -10.87
CA LYS A 67 -14.40 5.97 -10.95
C LYS A 67 -13.18 5.66 -11.82
N PRO A 68 -13.36 5.50 -13.15
CA PRO A 68 -12.29 5.05 -14.04
C PRO A 68 -11.11 6.04 -14.13
N ASP A 69 -11.36 7.32 -13.87
CA ASP A 69 -10.33 8.38 -13.91
C ASP A 69 -9.66 8.63 -12.55
N LEU A 70 -10.05 7.90 -11.49
CA LEU A 70 -9.47 8.05 -10.16
C LEU A 70 -8.15 7.28 -10.08
N GLU A 71 -7.07 8.00 -9.77
CA GLU A 71 -5.78 7.39 -9.50
C GLU A 71 -5.76 6.70 -8.13
N ILE A 72 -5.30 5.45 -8.07
CA ILE A 72 -5.20 4.68 -6.83
C ILE A 72 -3.73 4.44 -6.49
N TRP A 73 -3.33 4.93 -5.32
CA TRP A 73 -1.98 4.82 -4.80
C TRP A 73 -1.96 4.05 -3.49
N TYR A 74 -0.84 3.37 -3.23
CA TYR A 74 -0.52 2.82 -1.92
C TYR A 74 0.70 3.52 -1.33
N THR A 75 0.61 3.86 -0.05
CA THR A 75 1.75 4.27 0.78
C THR A 75 2.06 3.14 1.75
N LEU A 76 3.28 2.58 1.68
CA LEU A 76 3.65 1.36 2.41
C LEU A 76 4.95 1.51 3.22
N PRO A 77 5.04 0.86 4.40
CA PRO A 77 6.29 0.79 5.17
C PRO A 77 7.37 0.06 4.38
N VAL A 78 8.60 0.55 4.49
CA VAL A 78 9.74 0.03 3.74
C VAL A 78 10.96 -0.11 4.65
N LEU A 79 11.87 -1.01 4.30
CA LEU A 79 13.23 -1.04 4.83
C LEU A 79 14.20 -0.53 3.76
N PRO A 80 15.48 -0.25 4.09
CA PRO A 80 16.48 0.03 3.07
C PRO A 80 16.61 -1.09 2.02
N THR A 81 16.16 -2.30 2.32
CA THR A 81 16.10 -3.47 1.43
C THR A 81 14.78 -3.58 0.64
N GLY A 82 13.91 -2.58 0.69
CA GLY A 82 12.60 -2.58 0.03
C GLY A 82 11.43 -2.97 0.94
N LEU A 83 10.29 -3.26 0.35
CA LEU A 83 9.08 -3.70 1.06
C LEU A 83 9.32 -5.05 1.74
N THR A 84 8.73 -5.23 2.91
CA THR A 84 8.66 -6.53 3.60
C THR A 84 7.74 -7.49 2.85
N ALA A 85 7.72 -8.77 3.26
CA ALA A 85 6.81 -9.75 2.68
C ALA A 85 5.34 -9.32 2.75
N ASP A 86 4.93 -8.69 3.86
CA ASP A 86 3.59 -8.15 4.04
C ASP A 86 3.30 -6.98 3.09
N GLY A 87 4.23 -6.03 2.95
CA GLY A 87 4.11 -4.95 1.97
C GLY A 87 3.99 -5.46 0.53
N ILE A 88 4.78 -6.47 0.15
CA ILE A 88 4.67 -7.14 -1.15
C ILE A 88 3.29 -7.82 -1.30
N ASN A 89 2.77 -8.45 -0.25
CA ASN A 89 1.45 -9.09 -0.27
C ASN A 89 0.31 -8.09 -0.48
N VAL A 90 0.41 -6.89 0.09
CA VAL A 90 -0.57 -5.80 -0.13
C VAL A 90 -0.66 -5.45 -1.62
N VAL A 91 0.48 -5.21 -2.27
CA VAL A 91 0.53 -4.89 -3.70
C VAL A 91 0.07 -6.08 -4.54
N ARG A 92 0.56 -7.29 -4.25
CA ARG A 92 0.21 -8.52 -4.96
C ARG A 92 -1.30 -8.80 -4.90
N SER A 93 -1.94 -8.56 -3.76
CA SER A 93 -3.38 -8.77 -3.60
C SER A 93 -4.18 -7.84 -4.53
N ALA A 94 -3.77 -6.56 -4.63
CA ALA A 94 -4.40 -5.60 -5.52
C ALA A 94 -4.25 -6.00 -7.00
N LEU A 95 -3.02 -6.32 -7.42
CA LEU A 95 -2.75 -6.78 -8.80
C LEU A 95 -3.52 -8.05 -9.14
N THR A 96 -3.60 -9.01 -8.21
CA THR A 96 -4.38 -10.25 -8.37
C THR A 96 -5.88 -9.99 -8.51
N ALA A 97 -6.41 -9.01 -7.78
CA ALA A 97 -7.80 -8.57 -7.93
C ALA A 97 -8.04 -7.75 -9.22
N GLY A 98 -7.00 -7.50 -10.03
CA GLY A 98 -7.06 -6.73 -11.26
C GLY A 98 -7.19 -5.22 -11.05
N VAL A 99 -6.78 -4.73 -9.88
CA VAL A 99 -6.65 -3.29 -9.61
C VAL A 99 -5.49 -2.74 -10.45
N LYS A 100 -5.72 -1.63 -11.14
CA LYS A 100 -4.65 -0.84 -11.75
C LYS A 100 -4.12 0.12 -10.69
N LEU A 101 -2.93 -0.13 -10.15
CA LEU A 101 -2.30 0.82 -9.24
C LEU A 101 -1.56 1.88 -10.06
N ASP A 102 -1.77 3.15 -9.75
CA ASP A 102 -1.10 4.27 -10.42
C ASP A 102 0.24 4.61 -9.75
N GLY A 103 0.48 4.09 -8.54
CA GLY A 103 1.80 4.13 -7.93
C GLY A 103 1.88 3.45 -6.57
N VAL A 104 3.12 3.17 -6.17
CA VAL A 104 3.49 2.74 -4.82
C VAL A 104 4.46 3.76 -4.27
N ASN A 105 4.01 4.50 -3.27
CA ASN A 105 4.81 5.40 -2.47
C ASN A 105 5.37 4.64 -1.25
N VAL A 106 6.60 4.96 -0.84
CA VAL A 106 7.26 4.28 0.29
C VAL A 106 7.47 5.25 1.45
N MET A 107 7.20 4.77 2.66
CA MET A 107 7.50 5.49 3.89
C MET A 107 8.97 5.30 4.24
N ALA A 108 9.84 6.09 3.61
CA ALA A 108 11.28 6.08 3.79
C ALA A 108 11.72 6.68 5.14
N MET A 109 11.21 6.11 6.23
CA MET A 109 11.35 6.57 7.61
C MET A 109 11.25 5.39 8.59
N ASP A 110 11.54 5.63 9.86
CA ASP A 110 11.31 4.70 10.97
C ASP A 110 11.89 3.27 10.80
N TYR A 111 12.99 3.14 10.06
CA TYR A 111 13.66 1.86 9.79
C TYR A 111 14.15 1.13 11.05
N GLY A 112 14.44 1.88 12.10
CA GLY A 112 15.14 1.39 13.29
C GLY A 112 16.65 1.18 13.06
N GLU A 113 17.43 1.30 14.14
CA GLU A 113 18.90 1.20 14.10
C GLU A 113 19.41 -0.16 13.62
N SER A 114 18.63 -1.23 13.77
CA SER A 114 19.02 -2.56 13.28
C SER A 114 19.02 -2.64 11.75
N ALA A 115 18.11 -1.95 11.08
CA ALA A 115 17.99 -1.97 9.62
C ALA A 115 18.73 -0.80 8.95
N ALA A 116 18.83 0.34 9.63
CA ALA A 116 19.49 1.55 9.14
C ALA A 116 20.42 2.16 10.21
N PRO A 117 21.57 1.53 10.50
CA PRO A 117 22.52 2.05 11.48
C PRO A 117 22.91 3.51 11.21
N THR A 118 22.81 4.39 12.21
CA THR A 118 23.30 5.79 12.12
C THR A 118 24.63 6.01 12.83
N SER A 119 25.11 5.01 13.57
CA SER A 119 26.37 5.03 14.28
C SER A 119 27.16 3.73 14.08
N GLY A 120 28.47 3.79 14.28
CA GLY A 120 29.37 2.65 14.09
C GLY A 120 29.84 2.45 12.64
N PRO A 121 30.58 1.37 12.36
CA PRO A 121 31.33 1.21 11.11
C PRO A 121 30.45 1.01 9.87
N ASN A 122 29.18 0.60 10.04
CA ASN A 122 28.24 0.37 8.94
C ASN A 122 27.23 1.52 8.76
N ALA A 123 27.44 2.63 9.46
CA ALA A 123 26.50 3.74 9.45
C ALA A 123 26.42 4.41 8.08
N LYS A 124 25.21 4.78 7.66
CA LYS A 124 24.97 5.65 6.51
C LYS A 124 24.09 6.81 6.91
N THR A 125 23.98 7.80 6.03
CA THR A 125 23.01 8.88 6.21
C THR A 125 21.59 8.37 5.93
N MET A 126 20.59 8.98 6.56
CA MET A 126 19.19 8.65 6.27
C MET A 126 18.82 8.86 4.80
N GLY A 127 19.44 9.84 4.13
CA GLY A 127 19.27 10.03 2.67
C GLY A 127 19.79 8.83 1.86
N ALA A 128 20.93 8.25 2.24
CA ALA A 128 21.44 7.05 1.57
C ALA A 128 20.53 5.83 1.79
N TYR A 129 19.94 5.70 2.99
CA TYR A 129 18.96 4.65 3.26
C TYR A 129 17.65 4.84 2.50
N ALA A 130 17.16 6.08 2.39
CA ALA A 130 15.98 6.41 1.60
C ALA A 130 16.16 6.07 0.11
N ILE A 131 17.34 6.40 -0.46
CA ILE A 131 17.68 6.01 -1.85
C ILE A 131 17.68 4.49 -2.00
N ALA A 132 18.34 3.77 -1.09
CA ALA A 132 18.39 2.30 -1.14
C ALA A 132 16.99 1.66 -1.02
N ALA A 133 16.14 2.20 -0.15
CA ALA A 133 14.76 1.75 -0.01
C ALA A 133 13.97 1.93 -1.31
N ALA A 134 14.12 3.09 -1.97
CA ALA A 134 13.44 3.39 -3.23
C ALA A 134 13.93 2.48 -4.36
N GLU A 135 15.24 2.32 -4.52
CA GLU A 135 15.84 1.44 -5.55
C GLU A 135 15.43 -0.03 -5.36
N SER A 136 15.48 -0.51 -4.12
CA SER A 136 15.09 -1.89 -3.79
C SER A 136 13.60 -2.11 -4.05
N THR A 137 12.75 -1.16 -3.65
CA THR A 137 11.31 -1.23 -3.91
C THR A 137 11.03 -1.18 -5.41
N TYR A 138 11.71 -0.32 -6.15
CA TYR A 138 11.57 -0.25 -7.60
C TYR A 138 11.86 -1.61 -8.25
N ALA A 139 12.95 -2.29 -7.88
CA ALA A 139 13.27 -3.61 -8.40
C ALA A 139 12.20 -4.66 -8.05
N GLN A 140 11.67 -4.62 -6.83
CA GLN A 140 10.57 -5.48 -6.39
C GLN A 140 9.29 -5.22 -7.21
N MET A 141 8.92 -3.95 -7.38
CA MET A 141 7.71 -3.55 -8.11
C MET A 141 7.82 -3.84 -9.59
N ALA A 142 8.95 -3.56 -10.23
CA ALA A 142 9.18 -3.91 -11.64
C ALA A 142 8.99 -5.41 -11.88
N THR A 143 9.56 -6.24 -10.99
CA THR A 143 9.39 -7.70 -11.05
C THR A 143 7.94 -8.11 -10.84
N LEU A 144 7.28 -7.57 -9.82
CA LEU A 144 5.91 -7.93 -9.47
C LEU A 144 4.90 -7.48 -10.54
N PHE A 145 4.94 -6.23 -10.98
CA PHE A 145 4.00 -5.68 -11.96
C PHE A 145 4.11 -6.39 -13.32
N SER A 146 5.33 -6.73 -13.75
CA SER A 146 5.54 -7.47 -15.01
C SER A 146 4.83 -8.84 -15.03
N GLN A 147 4.69 -9.51 -13.87
CA GLN A 147 3.97 -10.79 -13.76
C GLN A 147 2.46 -10.65 -14.03
N TYR A 148 1.92 -9.43 -13.87
CA TYR A 148 0.49 -9.12 -14.05
C TYR A 148 0.24 -8.28 -15.32
N GLY A 149 1.24 -8.09 -16.18
CA GLY A 149 1.13 -7.28 -17.40
C GLY A 149 0.89 -5.79 -17.14
N GLN A 150 1.26 -5.30 -15.96
CA GLN A 150 1.30 -3.87 -15.64
C GLN A 150 2.76 -3.38 -15.69
N THR A 151 2.95 -2.07 -15.89
CA THR A 151 4.27 -1.41 -15.93
C THR A 151 4.32 -0.25 -14.96
#